data_AF-A0A2L2Z550-F1
#
_entry.id   AF-A0A2L2Z550-F1
#
_cell.length_a   1.000
_cell.length_b   1.000
_cell.length_c   1.000
_cell.angle_alpha   90.00
_cell.angle_beta   90.00
_cell.angle_gamma   90.00
#
_symmetry.space_group_name_H-M   'P 1'
#
loop_
_entity.id
_entity.type
_entity.pdbx_description
1 polymer ?
#
loop_
_entity_poly.entity_id
_entity_poly.type
_entity_poly.pdbx_seq_one_letter_code
_entity_poly.pdbx_strand_id
1 'polypeptide(L)'
;LVYLNGFVKFCLKEPDDFGFSYKDIFCCFRLSLFHETCEVRAAGLRACRYLLLNVKALEAFLQIKLQFLVSRSLDILLDNRIERIQALRLMRKVLSLDPQCFPQAFSNCLVSVVNEGAQERDMLRPCLATLSQLA
;
A
#
# COMPACT_ATOMS: atom_id res chain seq x y z
N LEU A 1 15.05 -0.06 -8.09
CA LEU A 1 13.90 -0.28 -9.00
C LEU A 1 13.89 -1.67 -9.65
N VAL A 2 14.96 -2.09 -10.36
CA VAL A 2 15.01 -3.39 -11.06
C VAL A 2 14.75 -4.57 -10.11
N TYR A 3 15.37 -4.60 -8.94
CA TYR A 3 15.17 -5.65 -7.95
C TYR A 3 13.73 -5.75 -7.42
N LEU A 4 13.06 -4.62 -7.17
CA LEU A 4 11.64 -4.60 -6.75
C LEU A 4 10.74 -5.16 -7.85
N ASN A 5 11.04 -4.85 -9.11
CA ASN A 5 10.30 -5.40 -10.25
C ASN A 5 10.57 -6.91 -10.40
N GLY A 6 11.81 -7.35 -10.16
CA GLY A 6 12.18 -8.76 -10.10
C GLY A 6 11.43 -9.49 -9.00
N PHE A 7 11.33 -8.91 -7.80
CA PHE A 7 10.58 -9.47 -6.68
C PHE A 7 9.09 -9.63 -6.99
N VAL A 8 8.47 -8.66 -7.65
CA VAL A 8 7.06 -8.79 -8.10
C VAL A 8 6.89 -9.96 -9.07
N LYS A 9 7.82 -10.12 -10.03
CA LYS A 9 7.81 -11.27 -10.95
C LYS A 9 8.02 -12.59 -10.21
N PHE A 10 8.82 -12.59 -9.15
CA PHE A 10 9.03 -13.75 -8.29
C PHE A 10 7.75 -14.14 -7.55
N CYS A 11 7.07 -13.19 -6.88
CA CYS A 11 5.80 -13.44 -6.18
C CYS A 11 4.70 -14.01 -7.09
N LEU A 12 4.73 -13.66 -8.38
CA LEU A 12 3.78 -14.18 -9.37
C LEU A 12 4.05 -15.64 -9.75
N LYS A 13 5.29 -16.11 -9.58
CA LYS A 13 5.68 -17.49 -9.88
C LYS A 13 5.58 -18.38 -8.64
N GLU A 14 6.06 -17.87 -7.50
CA GLU A 14 6.13 -18.58 -6.23
C GLU A 14 5.35 -17.79 -5.16
N PRO A 15 4.04 -18.07 -4.96
CA PRO A 15 3.19 -17.27 -4.08
C PRO A 15 3.33 -17.60 -2.59
N ASP A 16 3.74 -18.82 -2.23
CA ASP A 16 3.62 -19.31 -0.85
C ASP A 16 4.93 -19.68 -0.15
N ASP A 17 6.05 -19.86 -0.88
CA ASP A 17 7.35 -20.16 -0.28
C ASP A 17 8.42 -19.13 -0.68
N PHE A 18 8.76 -18.26 0.27
CA PHE A 18 9.80 -17.25 0.12
C PHE A 18 11.10 -17.63 0.85
N GLY A 19 11.11 -18.71 1.64
CA GLY A 19 12.23 -19.04 2.54
C GLY A 19 12.47 -18.06 3.70
N PHE A 20 11.64 -17.01 3.84
CA PHE A 20 11.74 -15.98 4.88
C PHE A 20 10.36 -15.65 5.46
N SER A 21 10.33 -15.11 6.68
CA SER A 21 9.06 -14.67 7.26
C SER A 21 8.53 -13.42 6.54
N TYR A 22 7.20 -13.28 6.45
CA TYR A 22 6.59 -12.07 5.88
C TYR A 22 7.08 -10.80 6.59
N LYS A 23 7.32 -10.85 7.90
CA LYS A 23 7.83 -9.70 8.67
C LYS A 23 9.18 -9.24 8.17
N ASP A 24 10.11 -10.18 7.94
CA ASP A 24 11.47 -9.84 7.49
C ASP A 24 11.42 -9.22 6.10
N ILE A 25 10.61 -9.80 5.20
CA ILE A 25 10.44 -9.28 3.85
C ILE A 25 9.82 -7.87 3.88
N PHE A 26 8.75 -7.67 4.66
CA PHE A 26 8.10 -6.37 4.80
C PHE A 26 9.02 -5.33 5.48
N CYS A 27 9.87 -5.74 6.43
CA CYS A 27 10.88 -4.87 7.04
C CYS A 27 11.86 -4.34 5.98
N CYS A 28 12.31 -5.17 5.05
CA CYS A 28 13.14 -4.74 3.93
C CYS A 28 12.41 -3.73 3.02
N PHE A 29 11.10 -3.87 2.82
CA PHE A 29 10.33 -2.94 2.00
C PHE A 29 10.12 -1.56 2.63
N ARG A 30 10.14 -1.43 3.96
CA ARG A 30 10.07 -0.11 4.61
C ARG A 30 11.13 0.84 4.06
N LEU A 31 12.34 0.36 3.82
CA LEU A 31 13.44 1.17 3.26
C LEU A 31 13.08 1.78 1.91
N SER A 32 12.39 1.02 1.05
CA SER A 32 11.96 1.51 -0.26
C SER A 32 10.94 2.64 -0.19
N LEU A 33 10.14 2.71 0.88
CA LEU A 33 9.11 3.74 1.09
C LEU A 33 9.69 5.07 1.58
N PHE A 34 10.94 5.09 2.05
CA PHE A 34 11.66 6.31 2.41
C PHE A 34 12.61 6.81 1.31
N HIS A 35 12.66 6.12 0.17
CA HIS A 35 13.55 6.50 -0.91
C HIS A 35 13.15 7.83 -1.55
N GLU A 36 14.10 8.68 -1.92
CA GLU A 36 13.87 10.02 -2.51
C GLU A 36 13.09 9.96 -3.84
N THR A 37 13.42 8.98 -4.68
CA THR A 37 12.78 8.74 -5.98
C THR A 37 11.38 8.12 -5.84
N CYS A 38 10.36 8.78 -6.42
CA CYS A 38 8.95 8.35 -6.31
C CYS A 38 8.68 7.01 -6.99
N GLU A 39 9.39 6.66 -8.06
CA GLU A 39 9.26 5.39 -8.77
C GLU A 39 9.71 4.21 -7.90
N VAL A 40 10.71 4.43 -7.03
CA VAL A 40 11.17 3.40 -6.08
C VAL A 40 10.13 3.19 -5.00
N ARG A 41 9.56 4.27 -4.44
CA ARG A 41 8.46 4.17 -3.46
C ARG A 41 7.24 3.48 -4.06
N ALA A 42 6.82 3.87 -5.27
CA ALA A 42 5.72 3.24 -6.00
C ALA A 42 5.98 1.75 -6.27
N ALA A 43 7.20 1.38 -6.65
CA ALA A 43 7.58 -0.02 -6.84
C ALA A 43 7.57 -0.81 -5.51
N GLY A 44 7.95 -0.18 -4.41
CA GLY A 44 7.86 -0.75 -3.05
C GLY A 44 6.42 -1.03 -2.64
N LEU A 45 5.53 -0.05 -2.78
CA LEU A 45 4.09 -0.20 -2.55
C LEU A 45 3.49 -1.32 -3.41
N ARG A 46 3.89 -1.38 -4.69
CA ARG A 46 3.48 -2.47 -5.59
C ARG A 46 3.98 -3.82 -5.10
N ALA A 47 5.25 -3.95 -4.70
CA ALA A 47 5.80 -5.20 -4.17
C ALA A 47 5.05 -5.66 -2.91
N CYS A 48 4.77 -4.75 -1.96
CA CYS A 48 3.94 -5.04 -0.80
C CYS A 48 2.57 -5.61 -1.19
N ARG A 49 1.93 -5.04 -2.22
CA ARG A 49 0.61 -5.51 -2.70
C ARG A 49 0.65 -6.94 -3.25
N TYR A 50 1.73 -7.33 -3.92
CA TYR A 50 1.89 -8.69 -4.43
C TYR A 50 2.28 -9.69 -3.35
N LEU A 51 2.89 -9.24 -2.25
CA LEU A 51 3.19 -10.09 -1.10
C LEU A 51 1.96 -10.33 -0.19
N LEU A 52 1.01 -9.39 -0.16
CA LEU A 52 -0.26 -9.53 0.56
C LEU A 52 -1.18 -10.53 -0.15
N LEU A 53 -0.93 -11.83 0.04
CA LEU A 53 -1.69 -12.91 -0.60
C LEU A 53 -2.75 -13.52 0.34
N ASN A 54 -2.49 -13.51 1.64
CA ASN A 54 -3.31 -14.15 2.66
C ASN A 54 -3.36 -13.32 3.95
N VAL A 55 -4.18 -13.75 4.91
CA VAL A 55 -4.36 -13.06 6.20
C VAL A 55 -3.07 -13.04 7.03
N LYS A 56 -2.24 -14.10 6.95
CA LYS A 56 -0.94 -14.13 7.66
C LYS A 56 0.01 -13.02 7.19
N ALA A 57 0.06 -12.77 5.88
CA ALA A 57 0.82 -11.67 5.32
C ALA A 57 0.25 -10.32 5.78
N LEU A 58 -1.09 -10.18 5.84
CA LEU A 58 -1.74 -8.98 6.34
C LEU A 58 -1.41 -8.72 7.82
N GLU A 59 -1.49 -9.74 8.67
CA GLU A 59 -1.12 -9.62 10.09
C GLU A 59 0.34 -9.16 10.24
N ALA A 60 1.27 -9.74 9.48
CA ALA A 60 2.67 -9.31 9.49
C ALA A 60 2.82 -7.85 9.05
N PHE A 61 2.13 -7.44 7.98
CA PHE A 61 2.11 -6.06 7.48
C PHE A 61 1.62 -5.07 8.55
N LEU A 62 0.55 -5.41 9.28
CA LEU A 62 -0.03 -4.58 10.33
C LEU A 62 0.80 -4.55 11.62
N GLN A 63 1.40 -5.68 11.99
CA GLN A 63 2.26 -5.78 13.17
C GLN A 63 3.51 -4.91 13.00
N ILE A 64 4.06 -4.82 11.80
CA ILE A 64 5.17 -3.94 11.50
C ILE A 64 4.72 -2.52 11.10
N LYS A 65 3.47 -2.14 11.36
CA LYS A 65 2.98 -0.77 11.24
C LYS A 65 3.17 -0.13 9.84
N LEU A 66 3.23 -0.95 8.78
CA LEU A 66 3.43 -0.45 7.41
C LEU A 66 2.26 0.42 6.93
N GLN A 67 1.07 0.25 7.49
CA GLN A 67 -0.10 1.07 7.18
C GLN A 67 0.17 2.58 7.31
N PHE A 68 1.01 3.03 8.25
CA PHE A 68 1.31 4.46 8.37
C PHE A 68 2.16 4.98 7.22
N LEU A 69 3.10 4.17 6.71
CA LEU A 69 3.93 4.55 5.56
C LEU A 69 3.09 4.57 4.27
N VAL A 70 2.14 3.64 4.14
CA VAL A 70 1.22 3.62 3.00
C VAL A 70 0.25 4.81 3.04
N SER A 71 -0.28 5.17 4.21
CA SER A 71 -1.06 6.42 4.37
C SER A 71 -0.25 7.64 3.98
N ARG A 72 1.00 7.76 4.47
CA ARG A 72 1.92 8.84 4.11
C ARG A 72 2.11 8.95 2.59
N SER A 73 2.30 7.84 1.88
CA SER A 73 2.46 7.83 0.43
C SER A 73 1.22 8.31 -0.34
N LEU A 74 0.02 8.23 0.25
CA LEU A 74 -1.21 8.77 -0.35
C LEU A 74 -1.42 10.25 0.00
N ASP A 75 -1.08 10.64 1.22
CA ASP A 75 -1.36 11.96 1.82
C ASP A 75 -0.33 13.04 1.41
N ILE A 76 0.91 12.66 1.12
CA ILE A 76 1.94 13.62 0.70
C ILE A 76 1.59 14.24 -0.66
N LEU A 77 1.36 15.55 -0.65
CA LEU A 77 1.11 16.40 -1.81
C LEU A 77 2.41 16.81 -2.51
N LEU A 78 3.04 15.85 -3.19
CA LEU A 78 4.12 16.09 -4.14
C LEU A 78 3.65 15.75 -5.57
N ASP A 79 4.45 16.01 -6.60
CA ASP A 79 4.18 15.50 -7.95
C ASP A 79 4.48 13.99 -8.02
N ASN A 80 3.66 13.18 -7.33
CA ASN A 80 3.89 11.76 -7.06
C ASN A 80 2.67 10.90 -7.40
N ARG A 81 1.89 11.27 -8.43
CA ARG A 81 0.64 10.58 -8.84
C ARG A 81 0.77 9.06 -8.91
N ILE A 82 1.87 8.52 -9.44
CA ILE A 82 2.08 7.08 -9.57
C ILE A 82 2.18 6.39 -8.20
N GLU A 83 2.87 7.02 -7.24
CA GLU A 83 3.00 6.54 -5.87
C GLU A 83 1.63 6.48 -5.19
N ARG A 84 0.85 7.56 -5.28
CA ARG A 84 -0.50 7.67 -4.71
C ARG A 84 -1.44 6.60 -5.26
N ILE A 85 -1.38 6.33 -6.57
CA ILE A 85 -2.15 5.26 -7.21
C ILE A 85 -1.75 3.88 -6.63
N GLN A 86 -0.46 3.60 -6.43
CA GLN A 86 -0.04 2.32 -5.85
C GLN A 86 -0.43 2.20 -4.38
N ALA A 87 -0.38 3.30 -3.61
CA ALA A 87 -0.83 3.34 -2.22
C ALA A 87 -2.32 2.99 -2.13
N LEU A 88 -3.18 3.65 -2.92
CA LEU A 88 -4.61 3.36 -2.93
C LEU A 88 -4.92 1.93 -3.37
N ARG A 89 -4.21 1.41 -4.39
CA ARG A 89 -4.35 -0.01 -4.81
C ARG A 89 -3.96 -0.99 -3.71
N LEU A 90 -2.95 -0.66 -2.91
CA LEU A 90 -2.53 -1.45 -1.76
C LEU A 90 -3.59 -1.40 -0.65
N MET A 91 -4.13 -0.22 -0.33
CA MET A 91 -5.24 -0.08 0.63
C MET A 91 -6.46 -0.92 0.19
N ARG A 92 -6.84 -0.86 -1.08
CA ARG A 92 -7.93 -1.69 -1.64
C ARG A 92 -7.63 -3.18 -1.57
N LYS A 93 -6.36 -3.60 -1.71
CA LYS A 93 -5.97 -5.00 -1.54
C LYS A 93 -6.16 -5.46 -0.09
N VAL A 94 -5.80 -4.62 0.88
CA VAL A 94 -6.07 -4.90 2.30
C VAL A 94 -7.57 -5.05 2.55
N LEU A 95 -8.38 -4.12 2.04
CA LEU A 95 -9.84 -4.20 2.14
C LEU A 95 -10.39 -5.50 1.54
N SER A 96 -9.88 -5.93 0.38
CA SER A 96 -10.33 -7.17 -0.27
C SER A 96 -9.90 -8.46 0.44
N LEU A 97 -8.83 -8.41 1.26
CA LEU A 97 -8.34 -9.56 2.00
C LEU A 97 -9.11 -9.75 3.29
N ASP A 98 -9.25 -8.68 4.06
CA ASP A 98 -9.98 -8.70 5.32
C ASP A 98 -10.50 -7.28 5.66
N PRO A 99 -11.79 -7.00 5.41
CA PRO A 99 -12.41 -5.73 5.77
C PRO A 99 -12.40 -5.45 7.28
N GLN A 100 -12.45 -6.48 8.13
CA GLN A 100 -12.51 -6.30 9.59
C GLN A 100 -11.15 -5.83 10.14
N CYS A 101 -10.06 -6.22 9.47
CA CYS A 101 -8.71 -5.77 9.78
C CYS A 101 -8.30 -4.49 9.02
N PHE A 102 -9.24 -3.77 8.39
CA PHE A 102 -8.92 -2.55 7.66
C PHE A 102 -8.39 -1.45 8.62
N PRO A 103 -7.17 -0.93 8.43
CA PRO A 103 -6.57 -0.02 9.41
C PRO A 103 -7.26 1.33 9.49
N GLN A 104 -7.49 1.82 10.71
CA GLN A 104 -7.99 3.19 10.95
C GLN A 104 -7.10 4.26 10.28
N ALA A 105 -5.79 4.01 10.19
CA ALA A 105 -4.85 4.91 9.49
C ALA A 105 -5.18 5.08 8.00
N PHE A 106 -5.72 4.06 7.34
CA PHE A 106 -6.20 4.15 5.97
C PHE A 106 -7.52 4.90 5.91
N SER A 107 -8.48 4.58 6.78
CA SER A 107 -9.77 5.27 6.84
C SER A 107 -9.59 6.77 7.04
N ASN A 108 -8.77 7.18 8.02
CA ASN A 108 -8.52 8.60 8.30
C ASN A 108 -7.88 9.32 7.11
N CYS A 109 -6.92 8.68 6.44
CA CYS A 109 -6.24 9.24 5.26
C CYS A 109 -7.19 9.34 4.05
N LEU A 110 -8.05 8.35 3.83
CA LEU A 110 -9.05 8.42 2.77
C LEU A 110 -10.08 9.54 3.04
N VAL A 111 -10.51 9.70 4.29
CA VAL A 111 -11.44 10.76 4.69
C VAL A 111 -10.79 12.14 4.56
N SER A 112 -9.50 12.31 4.92
CA SER A 112 -8.79 13.59 4.74
C SER A 112 -8.74 13.99 3.26
N VAL A 113 -8.30 13.07 2.38
CA VAL A 113 -8.24 13.31 0.93
C VAL A 113 -9.62 13.64 0.34
N VAL A 114 -10.68 12.98 0.81
CA VAL A 114 -12.04 13.27 0.34
C VAL A 114 -12.53 14.64 0.83
N ASN A 115 -12.20 15.02 2.06
CA ASN A 115 -12.60 16.30 2.65
C ASN A 115 -11.90 17.50 1.98
N GLU A 116 -10.68 17.34 1.48
CA GLU A 116 -9.96 18.38 0.70
C GLU A 116 -10.61 18.65 -0.66
N GLY A 117 -11.46 17.74 -1.14
CA GLY A 117 -12.41 17.97 -2.22
C GLY A 117 -11.75 18.39 -3.54
N ALA A 118 -11.98 19.63 -3.96
CA ALA A 118 -11.58 20.13 -5.28
C ALA A 118 -10.06 20.28 -5.46
N GLN A 119 -9.27 20.27 -4.39
CA GLN A 119 -7.81 20.25 -4.47
C GLN A 119 -7.28 18.86 -4.89
N GLU A 120 -8.03 17.82 -4.55
CA GLU A 120 -7.67 16.41 -4.74
C GLU A 120 -8.43 15.75 -5.89
N ARG A 121 -8.69 16.46 -6.99
CA ARG A 121 -9.59 15.98 -8.07
C ARG A 121 -9.27 14.56 -8.58
N ASP A 122 -7.98 14.23 -8.66
CA ASP A 122 -7.53 12.93 -9.18
C ASP A 122 -7.73 11.78 -8.18
N MET A 123 -7.71 12.06 -6.88
CA MET A 123 -7.82 11.05 -5.82
C MET A 123 -9.17 11.05 -5.10
N LEU A 124 -9.96 12.13 -5.22
CA LEU A 124 -11.27 12.28 -4.59
C LEU A 124 -12.20 11.11 -4.91
N ARG A 125 -12.49 10.87 -6.20
CA ARG A 125 -13.43 9.82 -6.60
C ARG A 125 -12.92 8.41 -6.26
N PRO A 126 -11.64 8.07 -6.53
CA PRO A 126 -11.11 6.77 -6.13
C PRO A 126 -11.11 6.53 -4.61
N CYS A 127 -10.82 7.55 -3.79
CA CYS A 127 -10.84 7.44 -2.34
C CYS A 127 -12.26 7.30 -1.81
N LEU A 128 -13.19 8.12 -2.31
CA LEU A 128 -14.61 8.01 -1.96
C LEU A 128 -15.19 6.64 -2.31
N ALA A 129 -14.85 6.09 -3.48
CA ALA A 129 -15.27 4.75 -3.89
C ALA A 129 -14.67 3.64 -3.01
N THR A 130 -13.52 3.89 -2.39
CA THR A 130 -12.91 2.93 -1.44
C THR A 130 -13.56 3.03 -0.07
N LEU A 131 -13.89 4.25 0.40
CA LEU A 131 -14.68 4.46 1.61
C LEU A 131 -16.09 3.87 1.50
N SER A 132 -16.75 4.00 0.35
CA SER A 132 -18.09 3.43 0.14
C SER A 132 -18.09 1.90 0.07
N GLN A 133 -16.94 1.25 -0.09
CA GLN A 133 -16.81 -0.21 0.01
C GLN A 133 -16.58 -0.68 1.46
N LEU A 134 -16.20 0.25 2.35
CA LEU A 134 -15.98 -0.02 3.78
C LEU A 134 -17.29 0.11 4.57
N ALA A 135 -18.15 1.05 4.18
CA ALA A 135 -19.46 1.33 4.78
C ALA A 135 -20.51 0.29 4.36
#